data_AF-A0A8H4VAA4-F1
#
_entry.id   AF-A0A8H4VAA4-F1
#
_cell.length_a   1.000
_cell.length_b   1.000
_cell.length_c   1.000
_cell.angle_alpha   90.00
_cell.angle_beta   90.00
_cell.angle_gamma   90.00
#
_symmetry.space_group_name_H-M   'P 1'
#
loop_
_entity.id
_entity.type
_entity.pdbx_description
1 polymer ?
#
loop_
_entity_poly.entity_id
_entity_poly.type
_entity_poly.pdbx_seq_one_letter_code
_entity_poly.pdbx_strand_id
1 'polypeptide(L)'
;MNPNVSASFNIWRLLLKPGLCLPHHTAATFNDLPIPLDAALRENGREASIKAVVLDKDDCFASPSANQVYEPYKQHFEALKRAYPGRRLLVVSNTAGAASWDSDLKQAADVERNTGVTVLAHSVKKPGCGSEIMAYFRSHPETGVTDASQVAIVGTV
;
A
#
# COMPACT_ATOMS: atom_id res chain seq x y z
N MET A 1 1.19 -12.00 21.81
CA MET A 1 1.09 -12.26 20.36
C MET A 1 -0.34 -11.96 19.92
N ASN A 2 -0.54 -11.13 18.91
CA ASN A 2 -1.86 -10.75 18.40
C ASN A 2 -2.06 -11.40 17.02
N PRO A 3 -2.66 -12.62 16.93
CA PRO A 3 -2.65 -13.42 15.71
C PRO A 3 -3.43 -12.77 14.56
N ASN A 4 -2.90 -12.86 13.34
CA ASN A 4 -3.54 -12.34 12.14
C ASN A 4 -4.53 -13.38 11.58
N VAL A 5 -5.72 -13.43 12.18
CA VAL A 5 -6.78 -14.39 11.86
C VAL A 5 -7.20 -14.30 10.39
N SER A 6 -7.23 -13.09 9.81
CA SER A 6 -7.53 -12.88 8.39
C SER A 6 -6.54 -13.56 7.45
N ALA A 7 -5.25 -13.64 7.81
CA ALA A 7 -4.27 -14.36 7.00
C ALA A 7 -4.59 -15.86 6.95
N SER A 8 -4.92 -16.46 8.10
CA SER A 8 -5.20 -17.90 8.21
C SER A 8 -6.41 -18.35 7.39
N PHE A 9 -7.48 -17.56 7.35
CA PHE A 9 -8.69 -17.92 6.59
C PHE A 9 -8.53 -17.75 5.07
N ASN A 10 -7.67 -16.83 4.61
CA ASN A 10 -7.49 -16.58 3.19
C ASN A 10 -6.57 -17.60 2.48
N ILE A 11 -5.89 -18.48 3.21
CA ILE A 11 -4.97 -19.49 2.64
C ILE A 11 -5.69 -20.43 1.65
N TRP A 12 -6.95 -20.78 1.89
CA TRP A 12 -7.71 -21.66 0.99
C TRP A 12 -7.89 -21.08 -0.42
N ARG A 13 -7.95 -19.74 -0.56
CA ARG A 13 -8.02 -19.09 -1.86
C ARG A 13 -6.76 -19.29 -2.70
N LEU A 14 -5.61 -19.46 -2.05
CA LEU A 14 -4.32 -19.65 -2.72
C LEU A 14 -4.23 -21.02 -3.38
N LEU A 15 -4.90 -22.04 -2.83
CA LEU A 15 -5.00 -23.35 -3.48
C LEU A 15 -5.77 -23.28 -4.81
N LEU A 16 -6.76 -22.38 -4.89
CA LEU A 16 -7.60 -22.21 -6.09
C LEU A 16 -7.04 -21.16 -7.06
N LYS A 17 -6.29 -20.18 -6.57
CA LYS A 17 -5.71 -19.08 -7.35
C LYS A 17 -4.30 -18.75 -6.85
N PRO A 18 -3.29 -19.57 -7.16
CA PRO A 18 -1.92 -19.37 -6.68
C PRO A 18 -1.31 -18.05 -7.19
N GLY A 19 -1.78 -17.53 -8.33
CA GLY A 19 -1.38 -16.23 -8.86
C GLY A 19 -1.65 -15.05 -7.94
N LEU A 20 -2.49 -15.19 -6.90
CA LEU A 20 -2.69 -14.16 -5.87
C LEU A 20 -1.44 -13.91 -5.01
N CYS A 21 -0.50 -14.85 -5.01
CA CYS A 21 0.80 -14.71 -4.34
C CYS A 21 1.91 -14.24 -5.28
N LEU A 22 1.65 -14.14 -6.58
CA LEU A 22 2.67 -13.74 -7.54
C LEU A 22 2.67 -12.21 -7.69
N PRO A 23 3.81 -11.54 -7.46
CA PRO A 23 3.91 -10.13 -7.76
C PRO A 23 3.77 -9.90 -9.26
N HIS A 24 3.09 -8.81 -9.62
CA HIS A 24 2.96 -8.37 -11.00
C HIS A 24 4.26 -7.76 -11.56
N HIS A 25 5.12 -7.28 -10.67
CA HIS A 25 6.44 -6.72 -10.94
C HIS A 25 7.27 -6.82 -9.65
N THR A 26 8.57 -7.05 -9.78
CA THR A 26 9.51 -7.10 -8.65
C THR A 26 10.65 -6.11 -8.90
N ALA A 27 10.95 -5.32 -7.87
CA ALA A 27 12.04 -4.37 -7.86
C ALA A 27 13.02 -4.76 -6.74
N ALA A 28 14.33 -4.56 -6.94
CA ALA A 28 15.33 -4.95 -5.96
C ALA A 28 15.24 -4.12 -4.67
N THR A 29 14.92 -2.82 -4.83
CA THR A 29 14.69 -1.88 -3.73
C THR A 29 13.51 -0.97 -4.05
N PHE A 30 13.06 -0.20 -3.05
CA PHE A 30 12.04 0.83 -3.25
C PHE A 30 12.46 1.87 -4.31
N ASN A 31 13.76 2.14 -4.48
CA ASN A 31 14.26 3.09 -5.49
C ASN A 31 14.15 2.57 -6.92
N ASP A 32 13.97 1.27 -7.10
CA ASP A 32 13.88 0.62 -8.41
C ASP A 32 12.42 0.48 -8.87
N LEU A 33 11.46 1.01 -8.09
CA LEU A 33 10.06 1.01 -8.50
C LEU A 33 9.88 1.89 -9.75
N PRO A 34 9.17 1.39 -10.78
CA PRO A 34 8.86 2.19 -11.96
C PRO A 34 7.87 3.30 -11.56
N ILE A 35 8.13 4.56 -11.93
CA ILE A 35 7.19 5.66 -11.70
C ILE A 35 6.81 6.27 -13.06
N PRO A 36 5.52 6.23 -13.48
CA PRO A 36 4.37 5.66 -12.78
C PRO A 36 4.38 4.11 -12.75
N LEU A 37 3.71 3.49 -11.77
CA LEU A 37 3.80 2.05 -11.52
C LEU A 37 3.21 1.18 -12.64
N ASP A 38 2.34 1.74 -13.48
CA ASP A 38 1.79 1.06 -14.65
C ASP A 38 2.77 0.98 -15.83
N ALA A 39 3.90 1.73 -15.80
CA ALA A 39 4.90 1.71 -16.86
C ALA A 39 5.47 0.30 -17.10
N ALA A 40 5.97 -0.35 -16.05
CA ALA A 40 6.52 -1.71 -16.18
C ALA A 40 5.46 -2.76 -16.54
N LEU A 41 4.18 -2.52 -16.21
CA LEU A 41 3.11 -3.42 -16.62
C LEU A 41 2.82 -3.29 -18.11
N ARG A 42 2.81 -2.06 -18.63
CA ARG A 42 2.61 -1.77 -20.06
C ARG A 42 3.76 -2.28 -20.92
N GLU A 43 5.00 -2.17 -20.45
CA GLU A 43 6.17 -2.76 -21.13
C GLU A 43 6.03 -4.28 -21.31
N ASN A 44 5.36 -4.94 -20.38
CA ASN A 44 5.04 -6.37 -20.46
C ASN A 44 3.73 -6.66 -21.23
N GLY A 45 3.23 -5.70 -22.02
CA GLY A 45 2.05 -5.85 -22.88
C GLY A 45 0.72 -5.86 -22.13
N ARG A 46 0.69 -5.45 -20.85
CA ARG A 46 -0.55 -5.41 -20.06
C ARG A 46 -1.22 -4.05 -20.17
N GLU A 47 -2.51 -4.05 -20.48
CA GLU A 47 -3.35 -2.86 -20.34
C GLU A 47 -3.59 -2.58 -18.85
N ALA A 48 -2.74 -1.75 -18.26
CA ALA A 48 -2.88 -1.26 -16.89
C ALA A 48 -3.10 0.26 -16.88
N SER A 49 -4.06 0.70 -16.06
CA SER A 49 -4.32 2.10 -15.76
C SER A 49 -4.39 2.26 -14.25
N ILE A 50 -3.23 2.43 -13.64
CA ILE A 50 -3.12 2.59 -12.19
C ILE A 50 -3.40 4.04 -11.82
N LYS A 51 -4.47 4.25 -11.06
CA LYS A 51 -4.93 5.58 -10.62
C LYS A 51 -4.53 5.90 -9.19
N ALA A 52 -4.33 4.87 -8.36
CA ALA A 52 -3.90 5.02 -6.98
C ALA A 52 -2.94 3.92 -6.56
N VAL A 53 -2.16 4.22 -5.53
CA VAL A 53 -1.15 3.34 -4.94
C VAL A 53 -1.45 3.18 -3.46
N VAL A 54 -1.52 1.93 -3.03
CA VAL A 54 -1.51 1.52 -1.63
C VAL A 54 -0.10 1.07 -1.29
N LEU A 55 0.50 1.73 -0.32
CA LEU A 55 1.90 1.56 0.04
C LEU A 55 2.04 0.96 1.44
N ASP A 56 2.75 -0.16 1.55
CA ASP A 56 3.18 -0.69 2.84
C ASP A 56 4.19 0.25 3.50
N LYS A 57 4.23 0.27 4.84
CA LYS A 57 5.20 1.05 5.63
C LYS A 57 6.45 0.26 5.96
N ASP A 58 6.31 -0.71 6.85
CA ASP A 58 7.43 -1.41 7.48
C ASP A 58 8.10 -2.32 6.45
N ASP A 59 9.43 -2.28 6.41
CA ASP A 59 10.26 -3.03 5.45
C ASP A 59 9.94 -2.73 3.97
N CYS A 60 9.31 -1.57 3.69
CA CYS A 60 9.00 -1.12 2.34
C CYS A 60 9.65 0.24 2.05
N PHE A 61 9.01 1.35 2.44
CA PHE A 61 9.63 2.68 2.34
C PHE A 61 10.26 3.15 3.66
N ALA A 62 9.93 2.51 4.78
CA ALA A 62 10.44 2.82 6.11
C ALA A 62 11.14 1.60 6.72
N SER A 63 12.19 1.85 7.50
CA SER A 63 12.81 0.82 8.35
C SER A 63 11.80 0.28 9.38
N PRO A 64 12.00 -0.94 9.92
CA PRO A 64 11.12 -1.51 10.93
C PRO A 64 10.82 -0.54 12.07
N SER A 65 9.54 -0.34 12.39
CA SER A 65 9.08 0.54 13.47
C SER A 65 9.40 2.03 13.29
N ALA A 66 10.02 2.44 12.18
CA ALA A 66 10.21 3.85 11.85
C ALA A 66 8.92 4.44 11.28
N ASN A 67 8.71 5.73 11.54
CA ASN A 67 7.59 6.52 11.02
C ASN A 67 8.03 7.56 9.99
N GLN A 68 9.25 7.43 9.47
CA GLN A 68 9.83 8.31 8.47
C GLN A 68 10.31 7.50 7.27
N VAL A 69 10.36 8.13 6.11
CA VAL A 69 10.95 7.53 4.91
C VAL A 69 12.42 7.22 5.20
N TYR A 70 12.85 6.00 4.85
CA TYR A 70 14.25 5.61 4.91
C TYR A 70 15.08 6.58 4.06
N GLU A 71 16.17 7.12 4.61
CA GLU A 71 16.87 8.28 4.03
C GLU A 71 17.22 8.10 2.53
N PRO A 72 17.77 6.95 2.09
CA PRO A 72 18.06 6.70 0.68
C PRO A 72 16.85 6.66 -0.26
N TYR A 73 15.63 6.54 0.28
CA TYR A 73 14.38 6.45 -0.48
C TYR A 73 13.65 7.78 -0.59
N LYS A 74 14.07 8.84 0.12
CA LYS A 74 13.36 10.14 0.13
C LYS A 74 13.12 10.72 -1.26
N GLN A 75 14.15 10.74 -2.12
CA GLN A 75 14.01 11.29 -3.47
C GLN A 75 12.98 10.52 -4.29
N HIS A 76 13.01 9.19 -4.23
CA HIS A 76 12.10 8.33 -4.97
C HIS A 76 10.68 8.39 -4.41
N PHE A 77 10.54 8.45 -3.08
CA PHE A 77 9.24 8.65 -2.40
C PHE A 77 8.58 9.96 -2.80
N GLU A 78 9.35 11.05 -2.91
CA GLU A 78 8.84 12.32 -3.42
C GLU A 78 8.47 12.27 -4.91
N ALA A 79 9.18 11.50 -5.73
CA ALA A 79 8.77 11.24 -7.12
C ALA A 79 7.43 10.48 -7.16
N LEU A 80 7.25 9.47 -6.29
CA LEU A 80 6.02 8.69 -6.19
C LEU A 80 4.84 9.58 -5.76
N LYS A 81 5.05 10.45 -4.75
CA LYS A 81 4.05 11.45 -4.33
C LYS A 81 3.64 12.40 -5.44
N ARG A 82 4.58 12.85 -6.28
CA ARG A 82 4.27 13.71 -7.44
C ARG A 82 3.47 12.97 -8.50
N ALA A 83 3.75 11.70 -8.73
CA ALA A 83 3.00 10.87 -9.69
C ALA A 83 1.59 10.52 -9.20
N TYR A 84 1.42 10.35 -7.89
CA TYR A 84 0.14 10.01 -7.24
C TYR A 84 -0.24 11.04 -6.16
N PRO A 85 -0.59 12.28 -6.55
CA PRO A 85 -0.80 13.36 -5.60
C PRO A 85 -2.08 13.21 -4.78
N GLY A 86 -2.08 13.84 -3.61
CA GLY A 86 -3.23 13.87 -2.70
C GLY A 86 -3.60 12.46 -2.24
N ARG A 87 -4.89 12.13 -2.37
CA ARG A 87 -5.43 10.85 -1.88
C ARG A 87 -5.20 9.66 -2.81
N ARG A 88 -4.41 9.84 -3.88
CA ARG A 88 -4.01 8.75 -4.79
C ARG A 88 -2.84 7.94 -4.25
N LEU A 89 -2.15 8.41 -3.22
CA LEU A 89 -1.15 7.63 -2.48
C LEU A 89 -1.66 7.42 -1.05
N LEU A 90 -1.78 6.17 -0.64
CA LEU A 90 -2.35 5.77 0.65
C LEU A 90 -1.41 4.80 1.35
N VAL A 91 -1.04 5.07 2.61
CA VAL A 91 -0.25 4.13 3.42
C VAL A 91 -1.18 3.16 4.15
N VAL A 92 -0.84 1.86 4.11
CA VAL A 92 -1.54 0.82 4.87
C VAL A 92 -0.51 -0.04 5.62
N SER A 93 -0.53 0.02 6.95
CA SER A 93 0.39 -0.72 7.82
C SER A 93 -0.36 -1.56 8.86
N ASN A 94 0.24 -2.67 9.31
CA ASN A 94 -0.25 -3.45 10.45
C ASN A 94 0.15 -2.84 11.80
N THR A 95 0.99 -1.78 11.82
CA THR A 95 1.49 -1.10 13.01
C THR A 95 1.07 0.39 13.10
N ALA A 96 0.63 1.00 12.00
CA ALA A 96 0.09 2.35 11.95
C ALA A 96 -1.30 2.32 11.31
N GLY A 97 -2.31 2.86 12.01
CA GLY A 97 -3.73 2.86 11.59
C GLY A 97 -4.50 1.56 11.84
N ALA A 98 -3.82 0.46 12.16
CA ALA A 98 -4.48 -0.82 12.47
C ALA A 98 -5.09 -0.79 13.88
N ALA A 99 -6.42 -0.93 14.01
CA ALA A 99 -7.13 -0.82 15.29
C ALA A 99 -6.62 -1.78 16.39
N SER A 100 -6.08 -2.94 15.99
CA SER A 100 -5.52 -3.94 16.91
C SER A 100 -4.09 -3.65 17.38
N TRP A 101 -3.48 -2.54 16.94
CA TRP A 101 -2.12 -2.13 17.29
C TRP A 101 -2.01 -0.63 17.61
N ASP A 102 -2.65 0.21 16.82
CA ASP A 102 -2.62 1.68 16.90
C ASP A 102 -4.03 2.23 17.17
N SER A 103 -4.65 1.81 18.28
CA SER A 103 -6.03 2.16 18.64
C SER A 103 -6.25 3.68 18.77
N ASP A 104 -5.21 4.41 19.17
CA ASP A 104 -5.23 5.86 19.36
C ASP A 104 -4.79 6.62 18.10
N LEU A 105 -4.45 5.92 17.01
CA LEU A 105 -3.96 6.48 15.75
C LEU A 105 -2.70 7.37 15.88
N LYS A 106 -1.89 7.15 16.92
CA LYS A 106 -0.66 7.92 17.17
C LYS A 106 0.41 7.60 16.12
N GLN A 107 0.59 6.32 15.80
CA GLN A 107 1.56 5.91 14.79
C GLN A 107 1.13 6.38 13.40
N ALA A 108 -0.16 6.29 13.09
CA ALA A 108 -0.72 6.87 11.87
C ALA A 108 -0.43 8.36 11.77
N ALA A 109 -0.76 9.15 12.80
CA ALA A 109 -0.53 10.59 12.80
C ALA A 109 0.96 10.96 12.65
N ASP A 110 1.87 10.21 13.27
CA ASP A 110 3.30 10.43 13.14
C ASP A 110 3.79 10.17 11.71
N VAL A 111 3.32 9.08 11.07
CA VAL A 111 3.64 8.78 9.66
C VAL A 111 3.09 9.85 8.74
N GLU A 112 1.83 10.27 8.92
CA GLU A 112 1.22 11.34 8.12
C GLU A 112 2.00 12.64 8.25
N ARG A 113 2.40 13.03 9.47
CA ARG A 113 3.18 14.24 9.73
C ARG A 113 4.56 14.19 9.06
N ASN A 114 5.22 13.04 9.09
CA ASN A 114 6.58 12.91 8.56
C ASN A 114 6.65 12.71 7.04
N THR A 115 5.57 12.20 6.44
CA THR A 115 5.55 11.83 5.00
C THR A 115 4.65 12.74 4.17
N GLY A 116 3.65 13.37 4.79
CA GLY A 116 2.57 14.08 4.10
C GLY A 116 1.60 13.16 3.33
N VAL A 117 1.61 11.85 3.62
CA VAL A 117 0.76 10.84 2.96
C VAL A 117 -0.23 10.28 3.97
N THR A 118 -1.50 10.21 3.60
CA THR A 118 -2.57 9.68 4.45
C THR A 118 -2.33 8.22 4.82
N VAL A 119 -2.61 7.86 6.08
CA VAL A 119 -2.59 6.48 6.58
C VAL A 119 -4.02 5.99 6.74
N LEU A 120 -4.33 4.83 6.20
CA LEU A 120 -5.65 4.21 6.39
C LEU A 120 -5.81 3.76 7.84
N ALA A 121 -6.83 4.27 8.54
CA ALA A 121 -7.34 3.63 9.74
C ALA A 121 -8.18 2.41 9.34
N HIS A 122 -7.82 1.22 9.83
CA HIS A 122 -8.50 -0.03 9.46
C HIS A 122 -8.64 -0.98 10.64
N SER A 123 -9.73 -1.75 10.61
CA SER A 123 -10.09 -2.72 11.64
C SER A 123 -9.48 -4.10 11.39
N VAL A 124 -9.27 -4.47 10.12
CA VAL A 124 -8.74 -5.78 9.73
C VAL A 124 -7.31 -5.65 9.24
N LYS A 125 -6.36 -6.34 9.87
CA LYS A 125 -4.95 -6.34 9.41
C LYS A 125 -4.82 -6.83 7.97
N LYS A 126 -3.80 -6.33 7.26
CA LYS A 126 -3.36 -6.89 5.98
C LYS A 126 -3.08 -8.40 6.13
N PRO A 127 -3.46 -9.24 5.16
CA PRO A 127 -4.01 -8.89 3.84
C PRO A 127 -5.54 -8.69 3.79
N GLY A 128 -6.24 -8.59 4.93
CA GLY A 128 -7.71 -8.57 4.98
C GLY A 128 -8.40 -7.22 4.75
N CYS A 129 -7.69 -6.09 4.80
CA CYS A 129 -8.25 -4.73 4.70
C CYS A 129 -8.69 -4.28 3.29
N GLY A 130 -8.79 -5.18 2.31
CA GLY A 130 -9.08 -4.80 0.91
C GLY A 130 -10.41 -4.06 0.73
N SER A 131 -11.44 -4.42 1.51
CA SER A 131 -12.73 -3.72 1.49
C SER A 131 -12.63 -2.30 2.05
N GLU A 132 -11.86 -2.09 3.11
CA GLU A 132 -11.64 -0.79 3.76
C GLU A 132 -10.84 0.14 2.84
N ILE A 133 -9.83 -0.38 2.13
CA ILE A 133 -9.10 0.34 1.07
C ILE A 133 -10.05 0.83 -0.02
N MET A 134 -10.90 -0.05 -0.55
CA MET A 134 -11.85 0.35 -1.60
C MET A 134 -12.93 1.30 -1.08
N ALA A 135 -13.35 1.17 0.19
CA ALA A 135 -14.26 2.12 0.82
C ALA A 135 -13.64 3.52 0.90
N TYR A 136 -12.36 3.62 1.28
CA TYR A 136 -11.61 4.88 1.28
C TYR A 136 -11.57 5.51 -0.12
N PHE A 137 -11.29 4.75 -1.17
CA PHE A 137 -11.26 5.33 -2.52
C PHE A 137 -12.65 5.74 -3.02
N ARG A 138 -13.70 5.00 -2.67
CA ARG A 138 -15.09 5.38 -2.99
C ARG A 138 -15.53 6.68 -2.30
N SER A 139 -15.04 6.94 -1.09
CA SER A 139 -15.30 8.22 -0.40
C SER A 139 -14.49 9.39 -0.95
N HIS A 140 -13.56 9.13 -1.87
CA HIS A 140 -12.67 10.12 -2.49
C HIS A 140 -12.71 10.02 -4.02
N PRO A 141 -13.85 10.40 -4.65
CA PRO A 141 -14.04 10.27 -6.10
C PRO A 141 -13.03 11.08 -6.92
N GLU A 142 -12.37 12.10 -6.35
CA GLU A 142 -11.28 12.86 -7.00
C GLU A 142 -10.07 11.99 -7.35
N THR A 143 -9.92 10.84 -6.70
CA THR A 143 -8.90 9.84 -7.07
C THR A 143 -9.19 9.19 -8.42
N GLY A 144 -10.45 9.17 -8.86
CA GLY A 144 -10.91 8.53 -10.08
C GLY A 144 -10.94 7.00 -10.02
N VAL A 145 -10.66 6.40 -8.85
CA VAL A 145 -10.67 4.94 -8.65
C VAL A 145 -12.12 4.45 -8.62
N THR A 146 -12.45 3.55 -9.54
CA THR A 146 -13.78 2.92 -9.65
C THR A 146 -13.71 1.40 -9.49
N ASP A 147 -12.54 0.80 -9.74
CA ASP A 147 -12.32 -0.64 -9.70
C ASP A 147 -10.97 -0.98 -9.05
N ALA A 148 -10.89 -2.16 -8.43
CA ALA A 148 -9.68 -2.62 -7.75
C ALA A 148 -8.47 -2.81 -8.70
N SER A 149 -8.71 -3.11 -9.98
CA SER A 149 -7.64 -3.20 -11.00
C SER A 149 -6.91 -1.87 -11.25
N GLN A 150 -7.47 -0.75 -10.79
CA GLN A 150 -6.87 0.58 -10.90
C GLN A 150 -5.99 0.94 -9.69
N VAL A 151 -5.89 0.06 -8.70
CA VAL A 151 -5.10 0.25 -7.48
C VAL A 151 -3.90 -0.68 -7.51
N ALA A 152 -2.70 -0.11 -7.44
CA ALA A 152 -1.48 -0.89 -7.24
C ALA A 152 -1.19 -1.02 -5.74
N ILE A 153 -0.73 -2.20 -5.31
CA ILE A 153 -0.23 -2.43 -3.96
C ILE A 153 1.28 -2.60 -4.05
N VAL A 154 2.02 -1.81 -3.27
CA VAL A 154 3.48 -1.88 -3.14
C VAL A 154 3.80 -2.33 -1.72
N GLY A 155 4.55 -3.42 -1.60
CA GLY A 155 4.99 -3.98 -0.33
C GLY A 155 6.11 -4.99 -0.55
N THR A 156 6.69 -5.45 0.53
CA THR A 156 7.74 -6.48 0.52
C THR A 156 7.12 -7.87 0.34
N VAL A 157 7.74 -8.69 -0.50
CA VAL A 157 7.39 -10.10 -0.74
C VAL A 157 8.25 -11.04 0.10
#